data_AF-A0A3D3TMY6-F1
#
_entry.id   AF-A0A3D3TMY6-F1
#
_cell.length_a   1.000
_cell.length_b   1.000
_cell.length_c   1.000
_cell.angle_alpha   90.00
_cell.angle_beta   90.00
_cell.angle_gamma   90.00
#
_symmetry.space_group_name_H-M   'P 1'
#
loop_
_entity.id
_entity.type
_entity.pdbx_description
1 polymer ?
#
loop_
_entity_poly.entity_id
_entity_poly.type
_entity_poly.pdbx_seq_one_letter_code
_entity_poly.pdbx_strand_id
1 'polypeptide(L)' 'ELLPVDGGEEVRKQIVMSLQETEFEVEAAHHEVAPSQHEIDFRYTDILKTADNIQTFKWVAKTIAIMNGFYATFMPKPFS' A
#
# COMPACT_ATOMS: atom_id res chain seq x y z
N GLU A 1 17.39 16.67 -10.66
CA GLU A 1 17.47 15.44 -9.86
C GLU A 1 16.61 14.39 -10.53
N LEU A 2 17.14 13.20 -10.82
CA LEU A 2 16.36 12.10 -11.40
C LEU A 2 15.48 11.53 -10.27
N LEU A 3 14.24 12.03 -10.19
CA LEU A 3 13.20 11.35 -9.43
C LEU A 3 13.09 9.90 -9.93
N PRO A 4 12.84 8.92 -9.05
CA PRO A 4 12.55 7.56 -9.49
C PRO A 4 11.41 7.60 -10.51
N VAL A 5 11.55 6.85 -11.61
CA VAL A 5 10.47 6.69 -12.62
C VAL A 5 9.41 5.71 -12.08
N ASP A 6 9.07 5.82 -10.80
CA ASP A 6 8.03 5.03 -10.19
C ASP A 6 6.72 5.81 -10.27
N GLY A 7 5.93 5.51 -11.31
CA GLY A 7 4.62 6.13 -11.49
C GLY A 7 3.63 5.85 -10.34
N GLY A 8 3.94 4.87 -9.47
CA GLY A 8 3.16 4.55 -8.27
C GLY A 8 3.68 5.18 -6.98
N GLU A 9 4.78 5.94 -7.00
CA GLU A 9 5.38 6.51 -5.78
C GLU A 9 4.41 7.46 -5.06
N GLU A 10 3.79 8.39 -5.78
CA GLU A 10 2.85 9.35 -5.20
C GLU A 10 1.61 8.64 -4.62
N VAL A 11 1.11 7.61 -5.33
CA VAL A 11 -0.01 6.79 -4.84
C VAL A 11 0.38 6.04 -3.56
N ARG A 12 1.56 5.42 -3.54
CA ARG A 12 2.09 4.72 -2.35
C ARG A 12 2.23 5.69 -1.18
N LYS A 13 2.76 6.89 -1.42
CA LYS A 13 2.89 7.93 -0.39
C LYS A 13 1.54 8.34 0.18
N GLN A 14 0.53 8.55 -0.67
CA GLN A 14 -0.83 8.86 -0.21
C GLN A 14 -1.44 7.72 0.61
N ILE A 15 -1.22 6.47 0.21
CA ILE A 15 -1.65 5.30 1.00
C ILE A 15 -1.01 5.33 2.39
N VAL A 16 0.32 5.53 2.47
CA VAL A 16 1.04 5.61 3.76
C VAL A 16 0.50 6.74 4.62
N MET A 17 0.30 7.94 4.06
CA MET A 17 -0.24 9.08 4.80
C MET A 17 -1.64 8.79 5.33
N SER A 18 -2.53 8.23 4.51
CA SER A 18 -3.89 7.85 4.95
C SER A 18 -3.88 6.75 6.02
N LEU A 19 -2.94 5.80 5.97
CA LEU A 19 -2.78 4.81 7.03
C LEU A 19 -2.29 5.45 8.34
N GLN A 20 -1.36 6.41 8.27
CA GLN A 20 -0.85 7.14 9.45
C GLN A 20 -1.90 8.07 10.08
N GLU A 21 -2.89 8.54 9.32
CA GLU A 21 -4.07 9.23 9.88
C GLU A 21 -4.98 8.28 10.68
N THR A 22 -4.82 6.98 10.48
CA THR A 22 -5.43 5.92 11.30
C THR A 22 -4.41 5.38 12.31
N GLU A 23 -4.76 4.32 13.04
CA GLU A 23 -3.89 3.75 14.09
C GLU A 23 -2.74 2.86 13.54
N PHE A 24 -2.32 3.04 12.28
CA PHE A 24 -1.23 2.24 11.70
C PHE A 24 0.13 2.89 11.96
N GLU A 25 1.04 2.10 12.53
CA GLU A 25 2.46 2.42 12.57
C GLU A 25 3.14 1.79 11.35
N VAL A 26 3.33 2.58 10.28
CA VAL A 26 4.00 2.13 9.05
C VAL A 26 5.52 2.09 9.27
N GLU A 27 6.14 0.94 9.05
CA GLU A 27 7.58 0.71 9.26
C GLU A 27 8.39 0.88 7.96
N ALA A 28 7.83 0.47 6.82
CA ALA A 28 8.48 0.57 5.52
C ALA A 28 7.46 0.72 4.38
N ALA A 29 7.88 1.35 3.29
CA ALA A 29 7.11 1.40 2.06
C ALA A 29 8.04 1.57 0.85
N HIS A 30 7.98 0.66 -0.11
CA HIS A 30 8.81 0.74 -1.32
C HIS A 30 8.18 0.08 -2.55
N HIS A 31 8.81 0.35 -3.69
CA HIS A 31 8.59 -0.40 -4.93
C HIS A 31 9.28 -1.76 -4.82
N GLU A 32 8.64 -2.80 -5.34
CA GLU A 32 9.11 -4.18 -5.28
C GLU A 32 9.78 -4.63 -6.58
N VAL A 33 10.24 -5.89 -6.64
CA VAL A 33 10.99 -6.37 -7.83
C VAL A 33 10.15 -6.34 -9.12
N ALA A 34 8.85 -6.64 -9.06
CA ALA A 34 8.01 -6.68 -10.27
C ALA A 34 7.49 -5.28 -10.68
N PRO A 35 7.25 -5.04 -11.98
CA PRO A 35 6.68 -3.78 -12.45
C PRO A 35 5.37 -3.45 -11.75
N SER A 36 5.25 -2.22 -11.25
CA SER A 36 4.08 -1.72 -10.50
C SER A 36 3.70 -2.55 -9.26
N GLN A 37 4.64 -3.32 -8.69
CA GLN A 37 4.46 -3.98 -7.40
C GLN A 37 4.97 -3.06 -6.29
N HIS A 38 4.23 -3.01 -5.18
CA HIS A 38 4.54 -2.15 -4.04
C HIS A 38 4.32 -2.92 -2.74
N GLU A 39 5.19 -2.65 -1.77
CA GLU A 39 5.13 -3.20 -0.42
C GLU A 39 4.98 -2.05 0.59
N ILE A 40 4.14 -2.28 1.61
CA ILE A 40 3.95 -1.38 2.75
C ILE A 40 3.85 -2.27 3.98
N ASP A 41 4.82 -2.13 4.88
CA ASP A 41 4.89 -2.86 6.14
C ASP A 41 4.36 -1.98 7.27
N PHE A 42 3.57 -2.59 8.16
CA PHE A 42 3.08 -1.95 9.37
C PHE A 42 3.29 -2.85 10.58
N ARG A 43 3.48 -2.22 11.73
CA ARG A 43 3.81 -2.89 12.98
C ARG A 43 2.79 -3.97 13.33
N TYR A 44 3.28 -5.13 13.76
CA TYR A 44 2.43 -6.21 14.25
C TYR A 44 1.71 -5.83 15.54
N THR A 45 0.56 -6.45 15.78
CA THR A 45 -0.22 -6.30 17.01
C THR A 45 -0.96 -7.60 17.32
N ASP A 46 -1.94 -7.59 18.23
CA ASP A 46 -2.81 -8.73 18.53
C ASP A 46 -3.40 -9.35 17.25
N ILE A 47 -3.64 -10.66 17.25
CA ILE A 47 -4.09 -11.41 16.07
C ILE A 47 -5.42 -10.90 15.51
N LEU A 48 -6.40 -10.56 16.35
CA LEU A 48 -7.70 -10.08 15.89
C LEU A 48 -7.55 -8.67 15.29
N LYS A 49 -6.81 -7.80 15.97
CA LYS A 49 -6.53 -6.45 15.47
C LYS A 49 -5.70 -6.49 14.19
N THR A 50 -4.77 -7.42 14.04
CA THR A 50 -3.99 -7.61 12.82
C THR A 50 -4.88 -8.07 11.66
N ALA A 51 -5.85 -8.95 11.90
CA ALA A 51 -6.83 -9.35 10.90
C ALA A 51 -7.67 -8.16 10.40
N ASP A 52 -8.12 -7.30 11.32
CA ASP A 52 -8.84 -6.07 11.00
C ASP A 52 -7.96 -5.07 10.24
N ASN A 53 -6.69 -4.94 10.65
CA ASN A 53 -5.71 -4.08 9.98
C ASN A 53 -5.47 -4.53 8.54
N ILE A 54 -5.37 -5.84 8.27
CA ILE A 54 -5.21 -6.35 6.90
C ILE A 54 -6.39 -5.93 6.00
N GLN A 55 -7.63 -6.00 6.50
CA GLN A 55 -8.80 -5.58 5.71
C GLN A 55 -8.83 -4.07 5.49
N THR A 56 -8.54 -3.30 6.54
CA THR A 56 -8.44 -1.83 6.46
C THR A 56 -7.37 -1.40 5.47
N PHE A 57 -6.19 -2.01 5.53
CA PHE A 57 -5.09 -1.76 4.60
C PHE A 57 -5.53 -1.98 3.14
N LYS A 58 -6.14 -3.13 2.85
CA LYS A 58 -6.63 -3.45 1.49
C LYS A 58 -7.67 -2.44 1.01
N TRP A 59 -8.55 -1.98 1.90
CA TRP A 59 -9.58 -1.01 1.57
C TRP A 59 -8.99 0.38 1.28
N VAL A 60 -8.10 0.87 2.14
CA VAL A 60 -7.40 2.16 1.95
C VAL A 60 -6.59 2.14 0.65
N ALA A 61 -5.78 1.10 0.43
CA ALA A 61 -4.95 0.97 -0.77
C ALA A 61 -5.78 0.99 -2.05
N LYS A 62 -6.90 0.25 -2.10
CA LYS A 62 -7.81 0.26 -3.26
C LYS A 62 -8.48 1.62 -3.45
N THR A 63 -8.90 2.26 -2.38
CA THR A 63 -9.61 3.55 -2.44
C THR A 63 -8.70 4.64 -2.99
N ILE A 64 -7.49 4.78 -2.44
CA ILE A 64 -6.50 5.76 -2.91
C ILE A 64 -6.05 5.46 -4.33
N ALA A 65 -5.86 4.19 -4.69
CA ALA A 65 -5.54 3.82 -6.08
C ALA A 65 -6.65 4.28 -7.05
N ILE A 66 -7.92 4.00 -6.75
CA ILE A 66 -9.06 4.41 -7.59
C ILE A 66 -9.13 5.93 -7.73
N MET A 67 -8.94 6.68 -6.63
CA MET A 67 -8.94 8.15 -6.63
C MET A 67 -7.85 8.74 -7.53
N ASN A 68 -6.73 8.04 -7.68
CA ASN A 68 -5.61 8.43 -8.54
C ASN A 68 -5.69 7.81 -9.95
N GLY A 69 -6.80 7.16 -10.32
CA GLY A 69 -6.98 6.55 -11.64
C GLY A 69 -6.28 5.21 -11.85
N PHE A 70 -5.84 4.56 -10.77
CA PHE A 70 -5.22 3.24 -10.76
C PHE A 70 -6.18 2.15 -10.24
N TYR A 71 -5.79 0.89 -10.44
CA TYR A 71 -6.49 -0.27 -9.86
C TYR A 71 -5.52 -1.14 -9.07
N ALA A 72 -5.61 -1.09 -7.74
CA ALA A 72 -4.81 -1.95 -6.86
C ALA A 72 -5.41 -3.35 -6.74
N THR A 73 -4.58 -4.38 -6.90
CA THR A 73 -4.96 -5.79 -6.76
C THR A 73 -4.09 -6.50 -5.73
N PHE A 74 -4.71 -7.44 -5.00
CA PHE A 74 -4.04 -8.32 -4.04
C PHE A 74 -4.09 -9.79 -4.49
N MET A 75 -4.32 -10.03 -5.79
CA MET A 75 -4.22 -11.37 -6.35
C MET A 75 -2.76 -11.86 -6.27
N PRO A 76 -2.53 -13.13 -5.94
CA PRO A 76 -1.17 -13.65 -5.75
C PRO A 76 -0.32 -13.67 -7.04
N LYS A 77 -0.96 -13.69 -8.21
CA LYS A 77 -0.28 -13.67 -9.51
C LYS A 77 -1.14 -12.95 -10.57
N PRO A 78 -1.05 -11.61 -10.67
CA PRO A 78 -1.87 -10.83 -11.60
C PRO A 78 -1.35 -10.85 -13.05
N PHE A 79 -0.06 -11.14 -13.26
CA PHE A 79 0.58 -11.20 -14.57
C PHE A 79 1.26 -12.57 -14.77
N SER A 80 1.35 -13.04 -16.02
CA SER A 80 1.94 -14.33 -16.39
C SER A 80 3.36 -14.20 -16.88
#